data_AF-V6T892-F1
#
_entry.id   AF-V6T892-F1
#
_cell.length_a   1.000
_cell.length_b   1.000
_cell.length_c   1.000
_cell.angle_alpha   90.00
_cell.angle_beta   90.00
_cell.angle_gamma   90.00
#
_symmetry.space_group_name_H-M   'P 1'
#
loop_
_entity.id
_entity.type
_entity.pdbx_description
1 polymer ?
#
loop_
_entity_poly.entity_id
_entity_poly.type
_entity_poly.pdbx_seq_one_letter_code
_entity_poly.pdbx_strand_id
1 'polypeptide(L)'
;MPEVMAMFEFRAILIPKESDGYRPIAIGETVTNIFHRILLKRLIRHANYLSCEQIAFKQNAYAVGVRRAHELISRPGMHAVSLDTKNAFNSLPRAEVVRALNEAGVPKVLIDYIRNFLDLRHSRDVKCEVCGVPRATRSACSSSAWPPSAS
;
A
#
# COMPACT_ATOMS: atom_id res chain seq x y z
N MET A 1 -28.17 10.10 1.72
CA MET A 1 -26.80 10.66 1.86
C MET A 1 -25.97 10.43 0.57
N PRO A 2 -26.33 11.04 -0.56
CA PRO A 2 -25.56 10.90 -1.81
C PRO A 2 -24.15 11.55 -1.73
N GLU A 3 -24.01 12.66 -1.00
CA GLU A 3 -22.73 13.36 -0.84
C GLU A 3 -21.65 12.53 -0.14
N VAL A 4 -22.04 11.75 0.88
CA VAL A 4 -21.12 10.87 1.61
C VAL A 4 -20.66 9.71 0.72
N MET A 5 -21.53 9.19 -0.14
CA MET A 5 -21.17 8.13 -1.09
C MET A 5 -20.15 8.62 -2.13
N ALA A 6 -20.28 9.86 -2.59
CA ALA A 6 -19.32 10.46 -3.52
C ALA A 6 -17.88 10.48 -3.00
N MET A 7 -17.67 10.50 -1.68
CA MET A 7 -16.33 10.45 -1.07
C MET A 7 -15.64 9.08 -1.22
N PHE A 8 -16.40 8.01 -1.48
CA PHE A 8 -15.90 6.65 -1.72
C PHE A 8 -15.80 6.32 -3.22
N GLU A 9 -16.26 7.21 -4.09
CA GLU A 9 -16.10 7.06 -5.53
C GLU A 9 -14.63 7.27 -5.92
N PHE A 10 -14.16 6.48 -6.90
CA PHE A 10 -12.84 6.67 -7.49
C PHE A 10 -12.87 6.52 -9.00
N ARG A 11 -11.95 7.21 -9.67
CA ARG A 11 -11.66 7.02 -11.09
C ARG A 11 -10.52 6.03 -11.28
N ALA A 12 -10.69 5.07 -12.17
CA ALA A 12 -9.63 4.15 -12.55
C ALA A 12 -8.82 4.72 -13.72
N ILE A 13 -7.51 4.77 -13.57
CA ILE A 13 -6.57 5.13 -14.64
C ILE A 13 -5.59 3.98 -14.83
N LEU A 14 -5.34 3.61 -16.09
CA LEU A 14 -4.41 2.56 -16.46
C LEU A 14 -3.08 3.19 -16.89
N ILE A 15 -2.01 2.93 -16.14
CA ILE A 15 -0.66 3.35 -16.51
C ILE A 15 0.04 2.17 -17.21
N PRO A 16 0.56 2.32 -18.44
CA PRO A 16 1.28 1.24 -19.10
C PRO A 16 2.53 0.86 -18.30
N LYS A 17 2.84 -0.44 -18.26
CA LYS A 17 4.11 -0.94 -17.72
C LYS A 17 5.15 -1.04 -18.83
N GLU A 18 6.43 -1.08 -18.45
CA GLU A 18 7.54 -1.29 -19.40
C GLU A 18 7.49 -2.69 -20.02
N SER A 19 7.01 -3.67 -19.26
CA SER A 19 6.57 -4.97 -19.78
C SER A 19 5.09 -4.92 -20.16
N ASP A 20 4.68 -5.74 -21.13
CA ASP A 20 3.31 -5.77 -21.63
C ASP A 20 2.25 -5.79 -20.49
N GLY A 21 1.24 -4.93 -20.61
CA GLY A 21 0.15 -4.76 -19.65
C GLY A 21 0.07 -3.40 -18.93
N TYR A 22 -0.92 -3.29 -18.04
CA TYR A 22 -1.28 -2.03 -17.37
C TYR A 22 -1.23 -2.13 -15.84
N ARG A 23 -0.96 -1.00 -15.20
CA ARG A 23 -1.04 -0.78 -13.76
C ARG A 23 -2.29 0.06 -13.46
N PRO A 24 -3.36 -0.54 -12.90
CA PRO A 24 -4.53 0.23 -12.49
C PRO A 24 -4.20 1.12 -11.29
N ILE A 25 -4.61 2.38 -11.37
CA ILE A 25 -4.49 3.41 -10.35
C ILE A 25 -5.88 3.91 -10.03
N ALA A 26 -6.22 3.94 -8.74
CA ALA A 26 -7.50 4.45 -8.26
C ALA A 26 -7.32 5.86 -7.72
N ILE A 27 -7.80 6.87 -8.44
CA ILE A 27 -7.79 8.26 -7.99
C ILE A 27 -9.10 8.55 -7.27
N GLY A 28 -9.00 8.66 -5.94
CA GLY A 28 -10.12 9.09 -5.09
C GLY A 28 -10.15 10.60 -4.87
N GLU A 29 -11.17 11.06 -4.15
CA GLU A 29 -11.41 12.45 -3.81
C GLU A 29 -10.25 13.06 -2.96
N THR A 30 -9.97 14.36 -3.16
CA THR A 30 -8.81 15.06 -2.59
C THR A 30 -8.89 15.20 -1.07
N VAL A 31 -10.03 15.60 -0.51
CA VAL A 31 -10.27 15.68 0.94
C VAL A 31 -10.09 14.30 1.58
N THR A 32 -10.65 13.25 0.98
CA THR A 32 -10.44 11.86 1.43
C THR A 32 -8.96 11.48 1.43
N ASN A 33 -8.22 11.83 0.37
CA ASN A 33 -6.78 11.59 0.29
C ASN A 33 -5.97 12.36 1.35
N ILE A 34 -6.34 13.61 1.65
CA ILE A 34 -5.71 14.41 2.70
C ILE A 34 -5.98 13.78 4.07
N PHE A 35 -7.22 13.38 4.33
CA PHE A 35 -7.59 12.69 5.57
C PHE A 35 -6.80 11.39 5.75
N HIS A 36 -6.68 10.57 4.71
CA HIS A 36 -5.85 9.36 4.75
C HIS A 36 -4.38 9.63 5.05
N ARG A 37 -3.83 10.76 4.60
CA ARG A 37 -2.45 11.16 4.95
C ARG A 37 -2.33 11.47 6.44
N ILE A 38 -3.32 12.14 7.02
CA ILE A 38 -3.36 12.42 8.47
C ILE A 38 -3.50 11.12 9.25
N LEU A 39 -4.39 10.22 8.81
CA LEU A 39 -4.57 8.90 9.42
C LEU A 39 -3.28 8.08 9.38
N LEU A 40 -2.59 8.03 8.24
CA LEU A 40 -1.32 7.31 8.12
C LEU A 40 -0.30 7.78 9.16
N LYS A 41 -0.14 9.10 9.34
CA LYS A 41 0.78 9.67 10.34
C LYS A 41 0.43 9.28 11.77
N ARG A 42 -0.84 8.95 12.05
CA ARG A 42 -1.28 8.44 13.35
C ARG A 42 -1.05 6.93 13.46
N LEU A 43 -1.40 6.17 12.43
CA LEU A 43 -1.25 4.72 12.37
C LEU A 43 0.21 4.28 12.44
N ILE A 44 1.14 5.04 11.88
CA ILE A 44 2.57 4.68 11.89
C ILE A 44 3.14 4.55 13.31
N ARG A 45 2.54 5.23 14.29
CA ARG A 45 2.94 5.13 15.71
C ARG A 45 2.58 3.77 16.32
N HIS A 46 1.63 3.06 15.73
CA HIS A 46 1.21 1.72 16.13
C HIS A 46 1.98 0.63 15.37
N ALA A 47 2.83 0.99 14.41
CA ALA A 47 3.58 0.04 13.57
C ALA A 47 4.84 -0.55 14.25
N ASN A 48 4.92 -0.50 15.58
CA ASN A 48 6.09 -0.97 16.36
C ASN A 48 6.31 -2.49 16.28
N TYR A 49 5.36 -3.24 15.73
CA TYR A 49 5.44 -4.69 15.52
C TYR A 49 6.12 -5.08 14.20
N LEU A 50 6.43 -4.11 13.31
CA LEU A 50 7.12 -4.41 12.06
C LEU A 50 8.58 -4.78 12.32
N SER A 51 9.04 -5.84 11.65
CA SER A 51 10.43 -6.30 11.75
C SER A 51 11.43 -5.18 11.40
N CYS A 52 12.58 -5.19 12.07
CA CYS A 52 13.72 -4.34 11.75
C CYS A 52 14.30 -4.62 10.34
N GLU A 53 13.93 -5.75 9.74
CA GLU A 53 14.25 -6.12 8.35
C GLU A 53 13.32 -5.44 7.34
N GLN A 54 12.13 -4.97 7.75
CA GLN A 54 11.21 -4.26 6.85
C GLN A 54 11.75 -2.85 6.59
N ILE A 55 12.26 -2.63 5.38
CA ILE A 55 12.84 -1.37 4.93
C ILE A 55 11.91 -0.55 4.04
N ALA A 56 10.90 -1.19 3.43
CA ALA A 56 10.03 -0.53 2.45
C ALA A 56 9.25 0.64 3.10
N PHE A 57 8.99 1.67 2.29
CA PHE A 57 8.22 2.87 2.66
C PHE A 57 8.81 3.74 3.78
N LYS A 58 10.04 3.44 4.22
CA LYS A 58 10.85 4.30 5.11
C LYS A 58 11.68 5.29 4.30
N GLN A 59 12.16 6.34 4.96
CA GLN A 59 13.09 7.29 4.35
C GLN A 59 14.37 6.56 3.94
N ASN A 60 14.87 6.83 2.73
CA ASN A 60 16.08 6.20 2.16
C ASN A 60 16.03 4.67 2.04
N ALA A 61 14.83 4.07 1.99
CA ALA A 61 14.63 2.63 1.91
C ALA A 61 15.48 1.93 0.84
N TYR A 62 15.59 2.53 -0.36
CA TYR A 62 16.38 1.98 -1.46
C TYR A 62 17.87 1.88 -1.12
N ALA A 63 18.50 2.99 -0.72
CA ALA A 63 19.93 3.02 -0.39
C ALA A 63 20.25 2.09 0.79
N VAL A 64 19.42 2.09 1.83
CA VAL A 64 19.55 1.19 2.98
C VAL A 64 19.42 -0.27 2.56
N GLY A 65 18.45 -0.57 1.68
CA GLY A 65 18.22 -1.92 1.16
C GLY A 65 19.37 -2.46 0.34
N VAL A 66 19.89 -1.66 -0.61
CA VAL A 66 21.04 -2.05 -1.44
C VAL A 66 22.26 -2.31 -0.58
N ARG A 67 22.58 -1.40 0.36
CA ARG A 67 23.72 -1.57 1.27
C ARG A 67 23.58 -2.86 2.08
N ARG A 68 22.42 -3.09 2.69
CA ARG A 68 22.16 -4.27 3.53
C ARG A 68 22.21 -5.57 2.75
N ALA A 69 21.63 -5.60 1.55
CA ALA A 69 21.71 -6.76 0.66
C ALA A 69 23.17 -7.09 0.30
N HIS A 70 23.96 -6.07 -0.04
CA HIS A 70 25.38 -6.24 -0.35
C HIS A 70 26.18 -6.80 0.84
N GLU A 71 25.97 -6.26 2.05
CA GLU A 71 26.62 -6.73 3.28
C GLU A 71 26.30 -8.21 3.59
N LEU A 72 25.06 -8.65 3.32
CA LEU A 72 24.63 -10.03 3.57
C LEU A 72 25.18 -10.99 2.51
N ILE A 73 25.12 -10.62 1.24
CA ILE A 73 25.60 -11.45 0.12
C ILE A 73 27.12 -11.62 0.16
N SER A 74 27.84 -10.64 0.69
CA SER A 74 29.31 -10.69 0.80
C SER A 74 29.82 -11.71 1.83
N ARG A 75 28.94 -12.31 2.64
CA ARG A 75 29.33 -13.34 3.62
C ARG A 75 29.47 -14.71 2.94
N PRO A 76 30.50 -15.51 3.29
CA PRO A 76 30.69 -16.83 2.71
C PRO A 76 29.46 -17.74 2.92
N GLY A 77 29.07 -18.46 1.88
CA GLY A 77 27.95 -19.42 1.92
C GLY A 77 26.55 -18.82 1.78
N MET A 78 26.42 -17.50 1.60
CA MET A 78 25.13 -16.84 1.42
C MET A 78 24.66 -16.87 -0.03
N HIS A 79 23.35 -17.07 -0.23
CA HIS A 79 22.70 -17.02 -1.53
C HIS A 79 21.53 -16.04 -1.48
N ALA A 80 21.39 -15.23 -2.53
CA ALA A 80 20.27 -14.32 -2.67
C ALA A 80 19.09 -15.01 -3.37
N VAL A 81 17.90 -14.87 -2.80
CA VAL A 81 16.65 -15.33 -3.41
C VAL A 81 15.73 -14.13 -3.56
N SER A 82 15.26 -13.89 -4.78
CA SER A 82 14.27 -12.85 -5.07
C SER A 82 12.86 -13.45 -4.99
N LEU A 83 11.98 -12.79 -4.25
CA LEU A 83 10.57 -13.14 -4.14
C LEU A 83 9.73 -11.90 -4.47
N ASP A 84 8.82 -12.04 -5.44
CA ASP A 84 7.86 -10.99 -5.80
C ASP A 84 6.42 -11.53 -5.76
N THR A 85 5.52 -10.76 -5.18
CA THR A 85 4.11 -11.13 -5.05
C THR A 85 3.32 -10.54 -6.20
N LYS A 86 2.83 -11.41 -7.09
CA LYS A 86 1.98 -11.01 -8.22
C LYS A 86 0.78 -10.19 -7.75
N ASN A 87 0.63 -8.98 -8.28
CA ASN A 87 -0.50 -8.08 -8.01
C ASN A 87 -0.74 -7.81 -6.51
N ALA A 88 0.31 -7.75 -5.68
CA ALA A 88 0.24 -7.66 -4.21
C ALA A 88 -0.86 -6.75 -3.65
N PHE A 89 -1.01 -5.52 -4.16
CA PHE A 89 -2.03 -4.57 -3.69
C PHE A 89 -3.46 -4.94 -4.07
N ASN A 90 -3.67 -5.66 -5.19
CA ASN A 90 -4.99 -6.08 -5.62
C ASN A 90 -5.37 -7.42 -4.98
N SER A 91 -4.39 -8.27 -4.67
CA SER A 91 -4.62 -9.59 -4.09
C SER A 91 -4.75 -9.61 -2.56
N LEU A 92 -4.46 -8.48 -1.89
CA LEU A 92 -4.46 -8.41 -0.42
C LEU A 92 -5.90 -8.59 0.14
N PRO A 93 -6.18 -9.64 0.95
CA PRO A 93 -7.50 -9.81 1.52
C PRO A 93 -7.81 -8.72 2.54
N ARG A 94 -9.00 -8.10 2.46
CA ARG A 94 -9.41 -7.03 3.39
C ARG A 94 -9.50 -7.51 4.83
N ALA A 95 -9.91 -8.76 5.03
CA ALA A 95 -9.95 -9.39 6.35
C ALA A 95 -8.56 -9.43 7.01
N GLU A 96 -7.50 -9.70 6.23
CA GLU A 96 -6.13 -9.70 6.73
C GLU A 96 -5.65 -8.29 7.11
N VAL A 97 -6.07 -7.26 6.38
CA VAL A 97 -5.80 -5.86 6.75
C VAL A 97 -6.43 -5.55 8.11
N VAL A 98 -7.71 -5.91 8.30
CA VAL A 98 -8.42 -5.70 9.56
C VAL A 98 -7.76 -6.49 10.70
N ARG A 99 -7.40 -7.76 10.47
CA ARG A 99 -6.70 -8.59 11.46
C ARG A 99 -5.38 -7.95 11.89
N ALA A 100 -4.53 -7.56 10.93
CA ALA A 100 -3.26 -6.92 11.21
C ALA A 100 -3.41 -5.60 12.00
N LEU A 101 -4.44 -4.80 11.70
CA LEU A 101 -4.72 -3.57 12.44
C LEU A 101 -5.17 -3.84 13.89
N ASN A 102 -5.95 -4.91 14.11
CA ASN A 102 -6.33 -5.32 15.47
C ASN A 102 -5.11 -5.79 16.26
N GLU A 103 -4.25 -6.62 15.67
CA GLU A 103 -3.00 -7.09 16.29
C GLU A 103 -2.03 -5.93 16.60
N ALA A 104 -2.04 -4.89 15.77
CA ALA A 104 -1.29 -3.65 15.99
C ALA A 104 -1.85 -2.75 17.11
N GLY A 105 -2.98 -3.11 17.73
CA GLY A 105 -3.62 -2.31 18.77
C GLY A 105 -4.17 -0.97 18.25
N VAL A 106 -4.56 -0.90 16.98
CA VAL A 106 -5.17 0.31 16.41
C VAL A 106 -6.57 0.49 17.02
N PRO A 107 -6.97 1.72 17.42
CA PRO A 107 -8.30 1.97 17.96
C PRO A 107 -9.43 1.49 17.05
N LYS A 108 -10.43 0.81 17.62
CA LYS A 108 -11.58 0.23 16.89
C LYS A 108 -12.24 1.20 15.92
N VAL A 109 -12.41 2.47 16.32
CA VAL A 109 -12.98 3.52 15.46
C VAL A 109 -12.22 3.72 14.14
N LEU A 110 -10.89 3.59 14.16
CA LEU A 110 -10.06 3.69 12.96
C LEU A 110 -10.13 2.42 12.12
N ILE A 111 -10.21 1.26 12.76
CA ILE A 111 -10.39 -0.03 12.08
C ILE A 111 -11.73 -0.06 11.35
N ASP A 112 -12.82 0.35 12.03
CA ASP A 112 -14.15 0.43 11.45
C ASP A 112 -14.19 1.44 10.29
N TYR A 113 -13.51 2.58 10.42
CA TYR A 113 -13.35 3.53 9.30
C TYR A 113 -12.65 2.89 8.09
N ILE A 114 -11.49 2.24 8.29
CA ILE A 114 -10.71 1.64 7.20
C ILE A 114 -11.53 0.53 6.53
N ARG A 115 -12.20 -0.33 7.31
CA ARG A 115 -13.08 -1.37 6.78
C ARG A 115 -14.20 -0.76 5.93
N ASN A 116 -14.93 0.20 6.48
CA ASN A 116 -16.03 0.86 5.78
C ASN A 116 -15.53 1.57 4.50
N PHE A 117 -14.35 2.20 4.55
CA PHE A 117 -13.74 2.81 3.37
C PHE A 117 -13.45 1.79 2.27
N LEU A 118 -12.89 0.63 2.61
CA LEU A 118 -12.62 -0.42 1.63
C LEU A 118 -13.92 -1.00 1.06
N ASP A 119 -14.94 -1.22 1.90
CA ASP A 119 -16.20 -1.86 1.53
C ASP A 119 -17.13 -0.97 0.71
N LEU A 120 -17.15 0.34 0.99
CA LEU A 120 -18.00 1.30 0.29
C LEU A 120 -17.38 1.85 -1.00
N ARG A 121 -16.12 1.50 -1.28
CA ARG A 121 -15.43 1.99 -2.48
C ARG A 121 -16.07 1.45 -3.75
N HIS A 122 -16.32 2.35 -4.68
CA HIS A 122 -16.93 2.04 -5.96
C HIS A 122 -16.40 2.94 -7.07
N SER A 123 -16.52 2.45 -8.30
CA SER A 123 -16.20 3.20 -9.51
C SER A 123 -17.26 2.91 -10.55
N ARG A 124 -17.55 3.88 -11.40
CA ARG A 124 -18.42 3.68 -12.58
C ARG A 124 -17.70 2.88 -13.66
N ASP A 125 -16.37 3.01 -13.71
CA ASP A 125 -15.55 2.48 -14.80
C ASP A 125 -15.08 1.04 -14.54
N VAL A 126 -14.97 0.63 -13.27
CA VAL A 126 -14.39 -0.66 -12.87
C VAL A 126 -15.14 -1.25 -11.67
N LYS A 127 -15.48 -2.55 -11.77
CA LYS A 127 -16.07 -3.29 -10.66
C LYS A 127 -15.07 -3.41 -9.51
N CYS A 128 -15.47 -2.99 -8.31
CA CYS A 128 -14.62 -3.14 -7.13
C CYS A 128 -14.61 -4.60 -6.68
N GLU A 129 -13.43 -5.22 -6.63
CA GLU A 129 -13.26 -6.59 -6.15
C GLU A 129 -13.26 -6.67 -4.62
N VAL A 130 -13.56 -7.86 -4.09
CA VAL A 130 -13.62 -8.15 -2.64
C VAL A 130 -12.22 -8.07 -1.98
N CYS A 131 -11.15 -8.12 -2.77
CA CYS A 131 -9.77 -7.99 -2.34
C CYS A 131 -9.12 -6.69 -2.85
N GLY A 132 -8.07 -6.28 -2.16
CA GLY A 132 -7.16 -5.21 -2.56
C GLY A 132 -7.34 -3.87 -1.87
N VAL A 133 -6.31 -3.03 -2.01
CA VAL A 133 -6.23 -1.68 -1.45
C VAL A 133 -5.82 -0.67 -2.54
N PRO A 134 -6.29 0.58 -2.49
CA PRO A 134 -5.98 1.57 -3.52
C PRO A 134 -4.47 1.88 -3.61
N ARG A 135 -3.96 1.88 -4.85
CA ARG A 135 -2.53 2.11 -5.14
C ARG A 135 -2.13 3.60 -5.17
N ALA A 136 -3.08 4.52 -5.31
CA ALA A 136 -2.81 5.96 -5.50
C ALA A 136 -2.78 6.78 -4.21
N THR A 137 -3.26 6.22 -3.10
CA THR A 137 -3.14 6.89 -1.81
C THR A 137 -1.68 6.78 -1.37
N ARG A 138 -0.98 7.92 -1.19
CA ARG A 138 0.39 7.95 -0.60
C ARG A 138 0.49 7.27 0.77
N SER A 139 -0.62 6.85 1.39
CA SER A 139 -0.64 5.90 2.50
C SER A 139 -0.05 4.53 2.16
N ALA A 140 -0.07 4.12 0.89
CA ALA A 140 0.58 2.92 0.39
C ALA A 140 2.01 3.18 -0.13
N CYS A 141 2.37 4.44 -0.43
CA CYS A 141 3.66 4.81 -1.01
C CYS A 141 4.15 6.16 -0.44
N SER A 142 4.80 6.11 0.73
CA SER A 142 5.65 7.20 1.23
C SER A 142 7.11 6.95 0.82
N SER A 143 7.40 7.04 -0.48
CA SER A 143 8.76 7.27 -0.99
C SER A 143 8.68 7.64 -2.46
N SER A 144 8.90 8.91 -2.73
CA SER A 144 9.31 9.41 -4.04
C SER A 144 10.68 8.81 -4.38
N ALA A 145 10.68 7.68 -5.08
CA ALA A 145 11.74 7.19 -5.97
C ALA A 145 11.44 5.72 -6.29
N TRP A 146 10.64 5.48 -7.33
CA TRP A 146 10.77 4.25 -8.10
C TRP A 146 11.70 4.62 -9.27
N PRO A 147 12.97 4.17 -9.30
CA PRO A 147 13.71 4.21 -10.55
C PRO A 147 13.05 3.23 -11.53
N PRO A 148 13.09 3.51 -12.85
CA PRO A 148 12.74 2.51 -13.85
C PRO A 148 13.66 1.30 -13.69
N SER A 149 13.09 0.12 -13.89
CA SER A 149 13.73 -1.19 -13.77
C SER A 149 15.09 -1.19 -14.46
N ALA A 150 16.18 -1.36 -13.68
CA ALA A 150 17.47 -1.73 -14.27
C ALA A 150 17.40 -3.19 -14.73
N SER A 151 17.83 -3.39 -15.97
CA SER A 151 17.92 -4.66 -16.70
C SER A 151 18.86 -5.67 -16.05
#